data_AF-A0A3B8T3K8-F1
#
_entry.id   AF-A0A3B8T3K8-F1
#
_cell.length_a   1.000
_cell.length_b   1.000
_cell.length_c   1.000
_cell.angle_alpha   90.00
_cell.angle_beta   90.00
_cell.angle_gamma   90.00
#
_symmetry.space_group_name_H-M   'P 1'
#
loop_
_entity.id
_entity.type
_entity.pdbx_description
1 polymer ?
#
loop_
_entity_poly.entity_id
_entity_poly.type
_entity_poly.pdbx_seq_one_letter_code
_entity_poly.pdbx_strand_id
1 'polypeptide(L)'
;VGDNGATANVGYMGGDFKGVLDNVQYITDMGFSAIWLTPVLDNPDQAFAGGEEITYGGSFKDGGKTGYHGYWATNFYKEDEHLISPGLT
;
A
#
# COMPACT_ATOMS: atom_id res chain seq x y z
N VAL A 1 15.80 -5.71 -8.53
CA VAL A 1 16.75 -4.58 -8.73
C VAL A 1 17.02 -4.46 -10.21
N GLY A 2 17.05 -3.25 -10.75
CA GLY A 2 17.34 -2.98 -12.16
C GLY A 2 18.78 -2.54 -12.39
N ASP A 3 19.13 -2.37 -13.66
CA ASP A 3 20.41 -1.83 -14.07
C ASP A 3 20.57 -0.42 -13.48
N ASN A 4 21.71 -0.15 -12.82
CA ASN A 4 22.01 1.04 -12.00
C ASN A 4 21.53 1.01 -10.54
N GLY A 5 21.15 -0.16 -10.01
CA GLY A 5 20.80 -0.31 -8.58
C GLY A 5 19.40 0.19 -8.23
N ALA A 6 18.58 0.50 -9.23
CA ALA A 6 17.20 0.92 -9.02
C ALA A 6 16.37 -0.22 -8.42
N THR A 7 15.49 0.10 -7.47
CA THR A 7 14.60 -0.86 -6.82
C THR A 7 13.15 -0.59 -7.22
N ALA A 8 12.36 -1.67 -7.28
CA ALA A 8 10.91 -1.59 -7.42
C ALA A 8 10.30 -2.14 -6.13
N ASN A 9 9.37 -1.40 -5.54
CA ASN A 9 8.70 -1.80 -4.31
C ASN A 9 7.42 -2.54 -4.67
N VAL A 10 7.33 -3.79 -4.21
CA VAL A 10 6.18 -4.69 -4.45
C VAL A 10 5.56 -5.18 -3.14
N GLY A 11 5.97 -4.56 -2.03
CA GLY A 11 5.53 -4.85 -0.68
C GLY A 11 5.09 -3.58 0.05
N TYR A 12 4.58 -3.74 1.27
CA TYR A 12 4.22 -2.63 2.14
C TYR A 12 5.44 -1.74 2.44
N MET A 13 5.25 -0.42 2.33
CA MET A 13 6.26 0.59 2.61
C MET A 13 6.00 1.38 3.91
N GLY A 14 4.94 1.04 4.65
CA GLY A 14 4.62 1.62 5.95
C GLY A 14 3.83 2.94 5.92
N GLY A 15 3.22 3.30 4.80
CA GLY A 15 2.26 4.40 4.77
C GLY A 15 0.94 4.00 5.45
N ASP A 16 0.43 4.86 6.32
CA ASP A 16 -0.75 4.60 7.17
C ASP A 16 -1.61 5.87 7.36
N PHE A 17 -2.67 5.80 8.16
CA PHE A 17 -3.55 6.95 8.40
C PHE A 17 -2.88 8.08 9.17
N LYS A 18 -1.91 7.79 10.05
CA LYS A 18 -1.12 8.82 10.73
C LYS A 18 -0.31 9.64 9.73
N GLY A 19 0.32 9.00 8.74
CA GLY A 19 1.03 9.69 7.68
C GLY A 19 0.13 10.61 6.85
N VAL A 20 -1.12 10.20 6.60
CA VAL A 20 -2.12 11.08 5.95
C VAL A 20 -2.44 12.28 6.83
N LEU A 21 -2.72 12.05 8.12
CA LEU A 21 -3.03 13.13 9.07
C LEU A 21 -1.89 14.13 9.20
N ASP A 22 -0.65 13.63 9.29
CA ASP A 22 0.56 14.46 9.42
C ASP A 22 0.77 15.40 8.22
N ASN A 23 0.18 15.08 7.07
CA ASN A 23 0.27 15.88 5.84
C ASN A 23 -1.04 16.62 5.49
N VAL A 24 -2.09 16.54 6.32
CA VAL A 24 -3.40 17.11 5.97
C VAL A 24 -3.34 18.64 5.78
N GLN A 25 -2.51 19.33 6.57
CA GLN A 25 -2.31 20.77 6.42
C GLN A 25 -1.63 21.09 5.09
N TYR A 26 -0.57 20.38 4.75
CA TYR A 26 0.11 20.53 3.46
C TYR A 26 -0.84 20.30 2.27
N ILE A 27 -1.69 19.27 2.35
CA ILE A 27 -2.70 18.97 1.33
C ILE A 27 -3.74 20.08 1.23
N THR A 28 -4.20 20.61 2.37
CA THR A 28 -5.18 21.71 2.43
C THR A 28 -4.59 23.00 1.87
N ASP A 29 -3.33 23.31 2.16
CA ASP A 29 -2.63 24.51 1.66
C ASP A 29 -2.44 24.49 0.13
N MET A 30 -2.37 23.30 -0.49
CA MET A 30 -2.41 23.16 -1.95
C MET A 30 -3.81 23.44 -2.56
N GLY A 31 -4.85 23.55 -1.74
CA GLY A 31 -6.22 23.85 -2.15
C GLY A 31 -7.09 22.61 -2.39
N PHE A 32 -6.64 21.41 -1.99
CA PHE A 32 -7.49 20.21 -2.05
C PHE A 32 -8.53 20.20 -0.93
N SER A 33 -9.75 19.75 -1.24
CA SER A 33 -10.85 19.65 -0.28
C SER A 33 -11.24 18.22 0.07
N ALA A 34 -10.61 17.22 -0.55
CA ALA A 34 -10.91 15.81 -0.35
C ALA A 34 -9.68 14.95 -0.68
N ILE A 35 -9.60 13.78 -0.03
CA ILE A 35 -8.58 12.76 -0.28
C ILE A 35 -9.30 11.46 -0.63
N TRP A 36 -8.88 10.81 -1.72
CA TRP A 36 -9.31 9.46 -2.06
C TRP A 36 -8.19 8.48 -1.70
N LEU A 37 -8.48 7.58 -0.76
CA LEU A 37 -7.55 6.56 -0.29
C LEU A 37 -7.74 5.22 -1.01
N THR A 38 -6.77 4.33 -0.83
CA THR A 38 -6.89 2.90 -1.14
C THR A 38 -8.08 2.26 -0.38
N PRO A 39 -8.65 1.12 -0.82
CA PRO A 39 -9.62 0.41 0.00
C PRO A 39 -9.03 0.05 1.36
N VAL A 40 -9.81 0.24 2.41
CA VAL A 40 -9.36 0.10 3.81
C VAL A 40 -9.52 -1.31 4.38
N LEU A 41 -9.91 -2.26 3.54
CA LEU A 41 -10.32 -3.61 3.92
C LEU A 41 -9.11 -4.53 4.06
N ASP A 42 -9.22 -5.51 4.96
CA ASP A 42 -8.22 -6.55 5.23
C ASP A 42 -7.69 -7.21 3.95
N ASN A 43 -6.37 -7.33 3.81
CA ASN A 43 -5.67 -8.01 2.71
C ASN A 43 -4.88 -9.23 3.23
N PRO A 44 -4.28 -10.08 2.36
CA PRO A 44 -3.45 -11.18 2.82
C PRO A 44 -2.17 -10.69 3.51
N ASP A 45 -1.86 -11.29 4.66
CA ASP A 45 -0.63 -11.03 5.43
C ASP A 45 0.64 -11.50 4.69
N GLN A 46 0.51 -12.50 3.82
CA GLN A 46 1.63 -13.07 3.08
C GLN A 46 1.69 -12.55 1.63
N ALA A 47 2.92 -12.48 1.11
CA ALA A 47 3.13 -12.23 -0.31
C ALA A 47 2.53 -13.34 -1.18
N PHE A 48 2.07 -12.97 -2.36
CA PHE A 48 1.53 -13.90 -3.35
C PHE A 48 2.61 -14.89 -3.79
N ALA A 49 2.37 -16.17 -3.50
CA ALA A 49 3.30 -17.26 -3.79
C ALA A 49 3.15 -17.84 -5.21
N GLY A 50 2.20 -17.35 -5.99
CA GLY A 50 1.96 -17.78 -7.37
C GLY A 50 2.55 -16.82 -8.40
N GLY A 51 2.47 -17.19 -9.68
CA GLY A 51 2.91 -16.35 -10.79
C GLY A 51 4.44 -16.23 -10.93
N GLU A 52 4.86 -15.47 -11.93
CA GLU A 52 6.28 -15.18 -12.13
C GLU A 52 6.78 -14.16 -11.11
N GLU A 53 8.01 -14.34 -10.62
CA GLU A 53 8.66 -13.40 -9.71
C GLU A 53 8.76 -12.01 -10.34
N ILE A 54 8.44 -10.98 -9.55
CA ILE A 54 8.55 -9.60 -10.01
C ILE A 54 10.03 -9.23 -10.18
N THR A 55 10.32 -8.69 -11.35
CA THR A 55 11.63 -8.12 -11.71
C THR A 55 11.49 -6.62 -11.90
N TYR A 56 12.60 -5.89 -11.83
CA TYR A 56 12.57 -4.44 -12.06
C TYR A 56 12.09 -4.15 -13.49
N GLY A 57 11.08 -3.29 -13.63
CA GLY A 57 10.45 -3.01 -14.92
C GLY A 57 9.59 -4.15 -15.48
N GLY A 58 9.43 -5.26 -14.74
CA GLY A 58 8.57 -6.36 -15.14
C GLY A 58 7.10 -5.95 -15.17
N SER A 59 6.37 -6.42 -16.18
CA SER A 59 4.93 -6.22 -16.32
C SER A 59 4.21 -7.56 -16.30
N PHE A 60 2.97 -7.58 -15.80
CA PHE A 60 2.12 -8.79 -15.73
C PHE A 60 2.72 -9.93 -14.89
N LYS A 61 3.37 -9.58 -13.78
CA LYS A 61 3.97 -10.50 -12.81
C LYS A 61 3.48 -10.16 -11.40
N ASP A 62 3.22 -11.18 -10.59
CA ASP A 62 2.71 -11.01 -9.22
C ASP A 62 3.47 -11.81 -8.16
N GLY A 63 4.43 -12.67 -8.55
CA GLY A 63 5.20 -13.49 -7.62
C GLY A 63 6.00 -12.63 -6.65
N GLY A 64 5.76 -12.83 -5.36
CA GLY A 64 6.39 -12.07 -4.27
C GLY A 64 5.74 -10.73 -3.94
N LYS A 65 4.60 -10.38 -4.57
CA LYS A 65 3.87 -9.13 -4.31
C LYS A 65 2.97 -9.24 -3.07
N THR A 66 2.90 -8.20 -2.24
CA THR A 66 1.93 -8.13 -1.13
C THR A 66 0.67 -7.38 -1.52
N GLY A 67 -0.36 -7.44 -0.66
CA GLY A 67 -1.61 -6.69 -0.80
C GLY A 67 -1.51 -5.17 -0.58
N TYR A 68 -0.32 -4.55 -0.64
CA TYR A 68 -0.08 -3.14 -0.28
C TYR A 68 -0.97 -2.10 -0.96
N HIS A 69 -1.55 -2.45 -2.11
CA HIS A 69 -2.43 -1.60 -2.88
C HIS A 69 -3.91 -1.70 -2.46
N GLY A 70 -4.27 -2.52 -1.48
CA GLY A 70 -5.62 -2.61 -0.89
C GLY A 70 -6.70 -3.29 -1.73
N TYR A 71 -6.36 -3.91 -2.87
CA TYR A 71 -7.36 -4.45 -3.83
C TYR A 71 -7.54 -5.97 -3.74
N TRP A 72 -6.97 -6.63 -2.72
CA TRP A 72 -7.05 -8.08 -2.51
C TRP A 72 -7.83 -8.40 -1.24
N ALA A 73 -9.01 -7.79 -1.09
CA ALA A 73 -9.81 -7.92 0.13
C ALA A 73 -10.09 -9.39 0.50
N THR A 74 -9.69 -9.79 1.70
CA THR A 74 -9.96 -11.10 2.30
C THR A 74 -11.16 -11.04 3.24
N ASN A 75 -11.38 -9.89 3.87
CA ASN A 75 -12.50 -9.65 4.77
C ASN A 75 -13.05 -8.21 4.64
N PHE A 76 -14.28 -8.08 4.16
CA PHE A 76 -14.94 -6.79 3.94
C PHE A 76 -15.46 -6.12 5.23
N TYR A 77 -15.33 -6.80 6.38
CA TYR A 77 -15.80 -6.32 7.70
C TYR A 77 -14.66 -5.99 8.66
N LYS A 78 -13.41 -6.09 8.22
CA LYS A 78 -12.22 -5.80 9.00
C LYS A 78 -11.33 -4.84 8.23
N GLU A 79 -10.78 -3.87 8.94
CA GLU A 79 -9.76 -2.97 8.43
C GLU A 79 -8.40 -3.64 8.28
N ASP A 80 -7.63 -3.22 7.28
CA ASP A 80 -6.25 -3.70 7.07
C ASP A 80 -5.32 -3.17 8.16
N GLU A 81 -4.65 -4.07 8.89
CA GLU A 81 -3.76 -3.70 9.99
C GLU A 81 -2.57 -2.82 9.57
N HIS A 82 -2.19 -2.79 8.29
CA HIS A 82 -1.11 -1.93 7.80
C HIS A 82 -1.51 -0.45 7.70
N LEU A 83 -2.82 -0.15 7.68
CA LEU A 83 -3.34 1.23 7.61
C LEU A 83 -3.60 1.83 8.99
N ILE A 84 -3.80 0.98 10.01
CA ILE A 84 -4.21 1.40 11.34
C ILE A 84 -3.00 1.85 12.16
N SER A 85 -3.03 3.11 12.57
CA SER A 85 -2.01 3.71 13.42
C SER A 85 -2.39 3.60 14.90
N PRO A 86 -1.59 2.92 15.75
CA PRO A 86 -1.86 2.81 17.18
C PRO A 86 -1.97 4.18 17.86
N GLY A 87 -3.02 4.40 18.65
CA GLY A 87 -3.21 5.63 19.42
C GLY A 87 -3.69 6.85 18.62
N LEU A 88 -4.10 6.64 17.36
CA LEU A 88 -4.79 7.65 16.56
C LEU A 88 -6.28 7.65 16.94
N THR A 89 -6.74 8.67 17.66
CA THR A 89 -8.15 8.89 18.07
C THR A 89 -8.59 10.31 17.79
#